data_AF-A0A6N3XAV9-F1
#
_entry.id   AF-A0A6N3XAV9-F1
#
_cell.length_a   1.000
_cell.length_b   1.000
_cell.length_c   1.000
_cell.angle_alpha   90.00
_cell.angle_beta   90.00
_cell.angle_gamma   90.00
#
_symmetry.space_group_name_H-M   'P 1'
#
loop_
_entity.id
_entity.type
_entity.pdbx_description
1 polymer ?
#
loop_
_entity_poly.entity_id
_entity_poly.type
_entity_poly.pdbx_seq_one_letter_code
_entity_poly.pdbx_strand_id
1 'polypeptide(L)'
;MSSSSTRRCQVCQACWIGPHLFWSTGARGNNLDLAGLVCNTGYGGGLRCANPAKGQSGGDTWEQREAWIRGATLPGDVGREPLAA
;
A
#
# COMPACT_ATOMS: atom_id res chain seq x y z
N MET A 1 21.44 -17.17 15.04
CA MET A 1 20.53 -16.13 15.56
C MET A 1 19.77 -15.54 14.39
N SER A 2 18.57 -16.03 14.10
CA SER A 2 17.74 -15.49 13.02
C SER A 2 17.01 -14.26 13.57
N SER A 3 17.63 -13.09 13.43
CA SER A 3 17.06 -11.82 13.89
C SER A 3 15.87 -11.43 13.01
N SER A 4 14.66 -11.61 13.53
CA SER A 4 13.40 -11.04 13.01
C SER A 4 13.43 -9.52 13.12
N SER A 5 14.24 -8.85 12.29
CA SER A 5 14.38 -7.40 12.33
C SER A 5 13.07 -6.73 11.91
N THR A 6 12.54 -5.91 12.82
CA THR A 6 11.36 -5.08 12.54
C THR A 6 11.84 -3.71 12.09
N ARG A 7 11.30 -3.21 10.98
CA ARG A 7 11.63 -1.88 10.42
C ARG A 7 10.35 -1.08 10.27
N ARG A 8 10.31 0.13 10.83
CA ARG A 8 9.19 1.06 10.64
C ARG A 8 9.64 2.30 9.89
N CYS A 9 8.94 2.68 8.83
CA CYS A 9 9.23 3.92 8.11
C CYS A 9 8.81 5.13 8.96
N GLN A 10 9.70 6.11 9.15
CA GLN A 10 9.39 7.31 9.94
C GLN A 10 8.47 8.30 9.21
N VAL A 11 8.19 8.05 7.92
CA VAL A 11 7.38 8.94 7.08
C VAL A 11 5.96 8.41 6.95
N CYS A 12 5.77 7.24 6.33
CA CYS A 12 4.45 6.63 6.17
C CYS A 12 4.04 5.68 7.30
N GLN A 13 4.90 5.47 8.32
CA GLN A 13 4.65 4.62 9.49
C GLN A 13 4.40 3.12 9.21
N ALA A 14 4.55 2.69 7.95
CA ALA A 14 4.47 1.29 7.56
C ALA A 14 5.53 0.45 8.30
N CYS A 15 5.16 -0.79 8.62
CA CYS A 15 5.96 -1.72 9.41
C CYS A 15 6.30 -2.97 8.60
N TRP A 16 7.57 -3.32 8.56
CA TRP A 16 8.07 -4.55 7.95
C TRP A 16 8.65 -5.45 9.02
N ILE A 17 8.34 -6.74 8.94
CA ILE A 17 8.97 -7.80 9.75
C ILE A 17 9.74 -8.67 8.77
N GLY A 18 11.07 -8.59 8.81
CA GLY A 18 11.92 -9.15 7.76
C GLY A 18 11.62 -8.51 6.39
N PRO A 19 11.30 -9.29 5.34
CA PRO A 19 10.99 -8.77 4.01
C PRO A 19 9.51 -8.40 3.81
N HIS A 20 8.63 -8.68 4.78
CA HIS A 20 7.18 -8.58 4.60
C HIS A 20 6.59 -7.34 5.25
N LEU A 21 5.75 -6.62 4.50
CA LEU A 21 4.95 -5.51 4.99
C LEU A 21 3.73 -6.04 5.74
N PHE A 22 3.37 -5.39 6.85
CA PHE A 22 2.15 -5.63 7.59
C PHE A 22 1.41 -4.32 7.85
N TRP A 23 0.07 -4.37 7.74
CA TRP A 23 -0.82 -3.28 8.13
C TRP A 23 -0.95 -3.22 9.65
N SER A 24 -1.47 -2.10 10.18
CA SER A 24 -1.78 -1.97 11.61
C SER A 24 -2.80 -3.00 12.10
N THR A 25 -3.62 -3.54 11.19
CA THR A 25 -4.58 -4.62 11.46
C THR A 25 -3.92 -5.99 11.65
N GLY A 26 -2.61 -6.11 11.39
CA GLY A 26 -1.88 -7.38 11.41
C GLY A 26 -1.97 -8.17 10.10
N ALA A 27 -2.80 -7.73 9.14
CA ALA A 27 -2.86 -8.34 7.82
C ALA A 27 -1.58 -8.06 7.01
N ARG A 28 -1.18 -9.01 6.17
CA ARG A 28 -0.03 -8.85 5.26
C ARG A 28 -0.36 -7.80 4.18
N GLY A 29 0.55 -6.87 3.97
CA GLY A 29 0.42 -5.82 2.96
C GLY A 29 1.29 -6.05 1.73
N ASN A 30 1.02 -5.27 0.68
CA ASN A 30 1.83 -5.19 -0.53
C ASN A 30 2.53 -3.83 -0.59
N ASN A 31 3.81 -3.83 -0.95
CA ASN A 31 4.60 -2.59 -1.07
C ASN A 31 4.06 -1.67 -2.16
N LEU A 32 3.54 -2.21 -3.26
CA LEU A 32 2.98 -1.45 -4.38
C LEU A 32 1.66 -0.78 -4.00
N ASP A 33 0.77 -1.48 -3.30
CA ASP A 33 -0.45 -0.88 -2.72
C ASP A 33 -0.11 0.26 -1.76
N LEU A 34 0.85 0.04 -0.85
CA LEU A 34 1.31 1.09 0.06
C LEU A 34 1.93 2.29 -0.70
N ALA A 35 2.53 2.05 -1.88
CA ALA A 35 3.05 3.11 -2.71
C ALA A 35 1.92 3.97 -3.30
N GLY A 36 0.94 3.34 -3.94
CA GLY A 36 -0.23 4.02 -4.52
C GLY A 36 -1.09 4.73 -3.47
N LEU A 37 -1.31 4.12 -2.31
CA LEU A 37 -2.15 4.68 -1.25
C LEU A 37 -1.47 5.77 -0.43
N VAL A 38 -0.15 5.71 -0.23
CA VAL A 38 0.53 6.64 0.70
C VAL A 38 1.82 7.20 0.11
N CYS A 39 2.77 6.36 -0.30
CA CYS A 39 4.14 6.81 -0.52
C CYS A 39 4.33 7.71 -1.75
N ASN A 40 3.47 7.56 -2.77
CA ASN A 40 3.48 8.38 -3.98
C ASN A 40 2.60 9.63 -3.86
N THR A 41 1.88 9.78 -2.74
CA THR A 41 1.03 10.94 -2.45
C THR A 41 1.80 12.00 -1.65
N GLY A 42 1.17 13.14 -1.39
CA GLY A 42 1.72 14.17 -0.48
C GLY A 42 2.02 13.67 0.94
N TYR A 43 1.39 12.58 1.38
CA TYR A 43 1.60 11.96 2.70
C TYR A 43 2.86 11.08 2.75
N GLY A 44 3.46 10.77 1.60
CA GLY A 44 4.68 9.95 1.49
C GLY A 44 5.97 10.67 1.86
N GLY A 45 5.90 11.96 2.25
CA GLY A 45 7.01 12.78 2.76
C GLY A 45 8.27 12.79 1.89
N GLY A 46 8.10 12.74 0.57
CA GLY A 46 9.17 12.87 -0.42
C GLY A 46 10.25 11.80 -0.27
N LEU A 47 11.50 12.09 -0.67
CA LEU A 47 12.61 11.12 -0.82
C LEU A 47 12.95 10.28 0.43
N ARG A 48 12.45 10.62 1.63
CA ARG A 48 12.76 9.92 2.89
C ARG A 48 11.92 8.67 3.19
N CYS A 49 10.83 8.43 2.47
CA CYS A 49 10.05 7.19 2.66
C CYS A 49 10.86 5.96 2.20
N ALA A 50 10.86 4.91 3.04
CA ALA A 50 11.67 3.70 2.90
C ALA A 50 10.95 2.54 2.18
N ASN A 51 9.74 2.78 1.66
CA ASN A 51 9.04 1.77 0.88
C ASN A 51 9.83 1.46 -0.41
N PRO A 52 10.23 0.20 -0.67
CA PRO A 52 10.97 -0.17 -1.87
C PRO A 52 10.20 0.05 -3.18
N ALA A 53 8.87 0.12 -3.14
CA ALA A 53 8.03 0.35 -4.32
C ALA A 53 7.68 1.84 -4.55
N LYS A 54 8.25 2.76 -3.76
CA LYS A 54 7.95 4.17 -3.94
C LYS A 54 8.41 4.69 -5.31
N GLY A 55 7.58 5.49 -5.95
CA GLY A 55 7.77 6.01 -7.30
C GLY A 55 7.31 5.03 -8.39
N GLN A 56 6.94 3.80 -8.03
CA GLN A 56 6.34 2.84 -8.96
C GLN A 56 4.83 3.05 -9.01
N SER A 57 4.26 2.96 -10.21
CA SER A 57 2.81 3.01 -10.44
C SER A 57 2.21 1.60 -10.43
N GLY A 58 0.99 1.46 -9.91
CA GLY A 58 0.26 0.21 -9.80
C GLY A 58 -0.21 -0.07 -8.37
N GLY A 59 -0.71 -1.29 -8.13
CA GLY A 59 -1.35 -1.65 -6.87
C GLY A 59 -2.66 -0.89 -6.65
N ASP A 60 -3.15 -0.89 -5.41
CA ASP A 60 -4.28 -0.07 -4.99
C ASP A 60 -3.92 1.43 -4.97
N THR A 61 -4.78 2.26 -5.54
CA THR A 61 -4.71 3.73 -5.45
C THR A 61 -5.97 4.33 -4.83
N TRP A 62 -5.92 5.63 -4.49
CA TRP A 62 -7.10 6.34 -3.98
C TRP A 62 -8.19 6.50 -5.03
N GLU A 63 -7.81 6.71 -6.30
CA GLU A 63 -8.74 6.87 -7.42
C GLU A 63 -9.56 5.59 -7.63
N GLN A 64 -8.90 4.42 -7.57
CA GLN A 64 -9.57 3.12 -7.65
C GLN A 64 -10.52 2.89 -6.47
N ARG A 65 -10.09 3.22 -5.25
CA ARG A 65 -10.93 3.08 -4.05
C ARG A 65 -12.10 4.02 -4.05
N GLU A 66 -11.91 5.26 -4.49
CA GLU A 66 -12.99 6.23 -4.64
C GLU A 66 -14.00 5.76 -5.69
N ALA A 67 -13.53 5.31 -6.86
CA ALA A 67 -14.40 4.77 -7.91
C ALA A 67 -15.24 3.60 -7.40
N TRP A 68 -14.62 2.66 -6.69
CA TRP A 68 -15.33 1.54 -6.06
C TRP A 68 -16.41 2.00 -5.07
N ILE A 69 -16.09 2.95 -4.18
CA ILE A 69 -17.07 3.52 -3.21
C ILE A 69 -18.23 4.20 -3.94
N ARG A 70 -17.96 4.87 -5.06
CA ARG A 70 -18.96 5.56 -5.88
C ARG A 70 -19.72 4.63 -6.83
N GLY A 71 -19.35 3.35 -6.91
CA GLY A 71 -19.91 2.40 -7.89
C GLY A 71 -19.52 2.70 -9.34
N ALA A 72 -18.44 3.45 -9.56
CA ALA A 72 -17.89 3.74 -10.88
C ALA A 72 -16.86 2.67 -11.28
N THR A 73 -16.88 2.26 -12.54
CA THR A 73 -15.86 1.36 -13.12
C THR A 73 -14.75 2.19 -13.76
N LEU A 74 -13.49 2.00 -13.36
CA LEU A 74 -12.34 2.56 -14.05
C LEU A 74 -11.85 1.61 -15.17
N PRO A 75 -11.21 2.17 -16.21
CA PRO A 75 -10.57 1.36 -17.23
C PRO A 75 -9.46 0.48 -16.61
N GLY A 76 -9.64 -0.84 -16.65
CA GLY A 76 -8.67 -1.81 -16.11
C GLY A 76 -9.15 -2.60 -14.89
N ASP A 77 -10.35 -2.30 -14.36
CA ASP A 77 -10.93 -2.96 -13.18
C ASP A 77 -11.57 -4.34 -13.49
N VAL A 78 -10.99 -5.09 -14.41
CA VAL A 78 -11.49 -6.41 -14.80
C VAL A 78 -11.15 -7.41 -13.69
N GLY A 79 -12.14 -7.76 -12.86
CA GLY A 79 -12.08 -8.96 -12.02
C GLY A 79 -11.92 -8.77 -10.51
N ARG A 80 -12.09 -7.56 -9.96
CA ARG A 80 -12.24 -7.40 -8.50
C ARG A 80 -13.71 -7.59 -8.15
N GLU A 81 -14.14 -8.85 -8.07
CA GLU A 81 -15.49 -9.18 -7.61
C GLU A 81 -15.73 -8.50 -6.25
N PRO A 82 -16.90 -7.89 -6.02
CA PRO A 82 -17.25 -7.43 -4.69
C PRO A 82 -17.18 -8.66 -3.76
N LEU A 83 -16.43 -8.55 -2.67
CA LEU A 83 -16.46 -9.54 -1.59
C LEU A 83 -17.94 -9.74 -1.23
N ALA A 84 -18.46 -10.93 -1.51
CA ALA A 84 -19.82 -11.30 -1.16
C ALA A 84 -20.06 -10.99 0.33
N ALA A 85 -21.19 -10.33 0.59
CA ALA A 85 -21.62 -9.83 1.90
C ALA A 85 -21.69 -10.94 2.97
#